data_AF-A0ABD0Q7E6-F1
#
_entry.id   AF-A0ABD0Q7E6-F1
#
_cell.length_a   1.000
_cell.length_b   1.000
_cell.length_c   1.000
_cell.angle_alpha   90.00
_cell.angle_beta   90.00
_cell.angle_gamma   90.00
#
_symmetry.space_group_name_H-M   'P 1'
#
loop_
_entity.id
_entity.type
_entity.pdbx_description
1 polymer ?
#
loop_
_entity_poly.entity_id
_entity_poly.type
_entity_poly.pdbx_seq_one_letter_code
_entity_poly.pdbx_strand_id
1 'polypeptide(L)' 'MPVQAAQWTEFLSCPICYNEFDACSHKPISLGCSHTVCKTCLHKLHRKACPFDQTAISTDIDVLPVNCALLQLVGAP' A
#
# COMPACT_ATOMS: atom_id res chain seq x y z
N MET A 1 -6.72 0.97 27.19
CA MET A 1 -5.47 0.66 26.46
C MET A 1 -4.81 1.97 26.06
N PRO A 2 -3.53 2.24 26.39
CA PRO A 2 -2.87 3.45 25.93
C PRO A 2 -2.68 3.34 24.41
N VAL A 3 -3.25 4.29 23.67
CA VAL A 3 -3.00 4.41 22.23
C VAL A 3 -1.56 4.92 22.10
N GLN A 4 -0.61 4.03 21.84
CA GLN A 4 0.72 4.47 21.43
C GLN A 4 0.56 5.14 20.07
N ALA A 5 1.06 6.37 19.96
CA ALA A 5 1.06 7.06 18.68
C ALA A 5 1.88 6.20 17.71
N ALA A 6 1.25 5.77 16.61
CA ALA A 6 1.94 5.13 15.52
C ALA A 6 3.14 6.00 15.15
N GLN A 7 4.35 5.41 15.11
CA GLN A 7 5.50 6.16 14.64
C GLN A 7 5.28 6.45 13.16
N TRP A 8 5.53 7.68 12.72
CA TRP A 8 5.25 8.13 11.34
C TRP A 8 5.78 7.19 10.26
N THR A 9 6.85 6.43 10.57
CA THR A 9 7.46 5.39 9.73
C THR A 9 6.51 4.24 9.38
N GLU A 10 5.52 3.92 10.22
CA GLU A 10 4.56 2.86 9.96
C GLU A 10 3.64 3.18 8.76
N PHE A 11 3.36 4.47 8.52
CA PHE A 11 2.58 4.91 7.35
C PHE A 11 3.38 4.90 6.05
N LEU A 12 4.71 4.82 6.15
CA LEU A 12 5.63 4.76 5.01
C LEU A 12 6.00 3.32 4.61
N SER A 13 5.39 2.33 5.27
CA SER A 13 5.62 0.91 5.04
C SER A 13 4.34 0.20 4.63
N CYS A 14 4.48 -0.87 3.85
CA CYS A 14 3.34 -1.71 3.48
C CYS A 14 2.76 -2.40 4.72
N PRO A 15 1.46 -2.25 5.02
CA PRO A 15 0.82 -2.86 6.20
C PRO A 15 0.73 -4.40 6.15
N ILE A 16 1.13 -5.03 5.05
CA ILE A 16 1.09 -6.49 4.88
C ILE A 16 2.47 -7.11 5.08
N CYS A 17 3.50 -6.57 4.42
CA CYS A 17 4.85 -7.12 4.46
C CYS A 17 5.82 -6.31 5.31
N TYR A 18 5.40 -5.17 5.87
CA TYR A 18 6.20 -4.27 6.70
C TYR A 18 7.50 -3.76 6.05
N ASN A 19 7.62 -3.87 4.72
CA ASN A 19 8.71 -3.25 3.98
C ASN A 19 8.35 -1.79 3.68
N GLU A 20 9.35 -0.90 3.75
CA GLU A 20 9.20 0.49 3.33
C GLU A 20 8.76 0.55 1.86
N PHE A 21 7.95 1.54 1.53
CA PHE A 21 7.56 1.76 0.14
C PHE A 21 8.76 2.21 -0.70
N ASP A 22 8.81 1.75 -1.94
CA ASP A 22 9.91 2.07 -2.85
C ASP A 22 9.41 2.21 -4.30
N ALA A 23 10.20 2.86 -5.16
CA ALA A 23 9.86 3.04 -6.57
C ALA A 23 10.03 1.77 -7.42
N CYS A 24 10.47 0.66 -6.85
CA CYS A 24 10.83 -0.59 -7.54
C CYS A 24 9.78 -1.68 -7.29
N SER A 25 9.97 -2.49 -6.25
CA SER A 25 9.14 -3.65 -5.93
C SER A 25 7.99 -3.29 -5.00
N HIS A 26 8.25 -2.47 -3.97
CA HIS A 26 7.24 -2.08 -3.00
C HIS A 26 6.55 -0.76 -3.37
N LYS A 27 6.20 -0.58 -4.65
CA LYS A 27 5.45 0.59 -5.11
C LYS A 27 4.13 0.73 -4.34
N PRO A 28 3.87 1.86 -3.65
CA PRO A 28 2.63 2.06 -2.91
C PRO A 28 1.47 2.23 -3.88
N ILE A 29 0.47 1.35 -3.81
CA ILE A 29 -0.72 1.43 -4.65
C ILE A 29 -1.91 1.83 -3.79
N SER A 30 -2.57 2.94 -4.14
CA SER A 30 -3.79 3.37 -3.46
C SER A 30 -5.01 2.74 -4.14
N LEU A 31 -5.76 1.96 -3.35
CA LEU A 31 -7.01 1.32 -3.79
C LEU A 31 -8.18 2.30 -3.75
N GLY A 32 -9.28 1.98 -4.44
CA GLY A 32 -10.49 2.81 -4.45
C GLY A 32 -11.16 2.99 -3.07
N CYS A 33 -10.85 2.12 -2.10
CA CYS A 33 -11.28 2.24 -0.72
C CYS A 33 -10.33 3.06 0.18
N SER A 34 -9.36 3.78 -0.40
CA SER A 34 -8.37 4.61 0.29
C SER A 34 -7.27 3.86 1.05
N HIS A 35 -7.31 2.53 1.12
CA HIS A 35 -6.19 1.73 1.63
C HIS A 35 -5.00 1.72 0.66
N THR A 36 -3.79 1.75 1.20
CA THR A 36 -2.56 1.65 0.42
C THR A 36 -1.80 0.37 0.74
N VAL A 37 -1.42 -0.36 -0.30
CA VAL A 37 -0.70 -1.65 -0.22
C VAL A 37 0.37 -1.66 -1.31
N CYS A 38 1.51 -2.31 -1.06
CA CYS A 38 2.55 -2.39 -2.09
C CYS A 38 2.13 -3.30 -3.27
N LYS A 39 2.62 -3.00 -4.48
CA LYS A 39 2.29 -3.74 -5.70
C LYS A 39 2.63 -5.23 -5.61
N THR A 40 3.74 -5.61 -4.96
CA THR A 40 4.10 -7.02 -4.74
C THR A 40 3.08 -7.76 -3.87
N CYS A 41 2.57 -7.13 -2.81
CA CYS A 41 1.56 -7.75 -1.94
C CYS A 41 0.21 -7.89 -2.63
N LEU A 42 -0.19 -6.89 -3.44
CA LEU A 42 -1.43 -6.98 -4.22
C LEU A 42 -1.42 -8.17 -5.18
N HIS A 43 -0.31 -8.44 -5.87
CA HIS A 43 -0.20 -9.60 -6.77
C HIS A 43 -0.29 -10.96 -6.08
N LYS A 44 -0.03 -11.02 -4.77
CA LYS A 44 -0.13 -12.24 -3.97
C LYS A 44 -1.53 -12.48 -3.41
N LEU A 45 -2.47 -11.56 -3.61
CA LEU A 45 -3.83 -11.73 -3.12
C LEU A 45 -4.54 -12.84 -3.90
N HIS A 46 -5.15 -13.78 -3.17
CA HIS A 46 -5.94 -14.85 -3.78
C HIS A 46 -7.26 -14.34 -4.38
N ARG A 47 -7.78 -13.21 -3.88
CA ARG A 47 -9.01 -12.56 -4.35
C ARG A 47 -8.70 -11.10 -4.70
N LYS A 48 -9.28 -10.60 -5.78
CA LYS A 48 -9.21 -9.17 -6.15
C LYS A 48 -10.10 -8.32 -5.24
N ALA A 49 -9.75 -8.25 -3.96
CA ALA A 49 -10.44 -7.48 -2.93
C ALA A 49 -9.43 -6.87 -1.95
N CYS A 50 -9.73 -5.70 -1.41
CA CYS A 50 -8.91 -5.07 -0.38
C CYS A 50 -8.76 -6.02 0.83
N PRO A 51 -7.54 -6.23 1.34
CA PRO A 51 -7.32 -7.16 2.47
C PRO A 51 -7.83 -6.61 3.82
N PHE A 52 -8.22 -5.33 3.89
CA PHE A 52 -8.68 -4.68 5.13
C PHE A 52 -10.20 -4.58 5.23
N ASP A 53 -10.85 -4.17 4.14
CA ASP A 53 -12.30 -3.90 4.12
C ASP A 53 -13.07 -4.72 3.07
N GLN A 54 -12.37 -5.57 2.31
CA GLN A 54 -12.94 -6.45 1.28
C GLN A 54 -13.60 -5.74 0.10
N THR A 55 -13.41 -4.42 -0.06
CA THR A 55 -13.85 -3.69 -1.25
C THR A 55 -13.26 -4.33 -2.50
N ALA A 56 -14.10 -4.60 -3.50
CA ALA A 56 -13.68 -5.24 -4.73
C ALA A 56 -12.66 -4.37 -5.50
N ILE A 57 -11.59 -5.00 -5.99
CA ILE A 57 -10.60 -4.37 -6.86
C ILE A 57 -10.97 -4.73 -8.30
N SER A 58 -11.78 -3.88 -8.94
CA SER A 58 -12.27 -4.13 -10.30
C SER A 58 -11.24 -3.83 -11.39
N THR A 59 -10.23 -3.02 -11.09
CA THR A 59 -9.16 -2.64 -12.03
C THR A 59 -8.01 -3.65 -11.96
N ASP A 60 -7.30 -3.86 -13.07
CA ASP A 60 -6.11 -4.71 -13.05
C ASP A 60 -5.00 -4.12 -12.19
N ILE A 61 -4.28 -4.95 -11.45
CA ILE A 61 -3.26 -4.50 -10.48
C ILE A 61 -2.12 -3.77 -11.20
N ASP A 62 -1.80 -4.14 -12.44
CA ASP A 62 -0.67 -3.56 -13.14
C ASP A 62 -0.90 -2.08 -13.48
N VAL A 63 -2.16 -1.69 -13.70
CA VAL A 63 -2.58 -0.33 -14.12
C VAL A 63 -3.12 0.53 -12.98
N LEU A 64 -3.18 0.01 -11.76
CA LEU A 64 -3.59 0.81 -10.59
C LEU A 64 -2.58 1.95 -10.33
N PRO A 65 -3.06 3.12 -9.87
CA PRO A 65 -2.20 4.28 -9.67
C PRO A 65 -1.21 4.05 -8.52
N VAL A 66 0.04 4.41 -8.78
CA VAL A 66 1.07 4.51 -7.74
C VAL A 66 0.85 5.80 -6.96
N ASN A 67 0.93 5.72 -5.62
CA ASN A 67 0.87 6.88 -4.76
C ASN A 67 2.23 7.58 -4.72
N CYS A 68 2.43 8.53 -5.65
CA CYS A 68 3.67 9.29 -5.74
C CYS A 68 3.92 10.18 -4.51
N ALA A 69 2.88 10.57 -3.75
CA ALA A 69 3.06 11.35 -2.53
C ALA A 69 3.80 10.55 -1.46
N LEU A 70 3.47 9.26 -1.29
CA LEU A 70 4.20 8.38 -0.37
C LEU A 70 5.64 8.15 -0.83
N LEU A 71 5.88 8.02 -2.15
CA LEU A 71 7.24 7.92 -2.69
C LEU A 71 8.07 9.17 -2.37
N GLN A 72 7.51 10.36 -2.54
CA GLN A 72 8.19 11.60 -2.17
C GLN A 72 8.53 11.68 -0.67
N LEU A 73 7.63 11.19 0.19
CA LEU A 73 7.86 11.19 1.65
C LEU A 73 8.98 10.22 2.09
N VAL A 74 9.19 9.11 1.37
CA VAL A 74 10.33 8.21 1.60
C VAL A 74 11.60 8.64 0.86
N GLY A 75 11.57 9.76 0.13
CA GLY A 75 12.71 10.24 -0.65
C GLY A 75 13.01 9.42 -1.91
N ALA A 76 12.02 8.67 -2.42
CA ALA A 76 12.12 7.92 -3.68
C ALA A 76 11.54 8.75 -4.85
N PRO A 77 12.25 8.83 -6.00
CA PRO A 77 11.78 9.53 -7.20
C PRO A 77 10.64 8.79 -7.93
#